data_AF-A0A1G6QVH4-F1
#
_entry.id   AF-A0A1G6QVH4-F1
#
_cell.length_a   1.000
_cell.length_b   1.000
_cell.length_c   1.000
_cell.angle_alpha   90.00
_cell.angle_beta   90.00
_cell.angle_gamma   90.00
#
_symmetry.space_group_name_H-M   'P 1'
#
loop_
_entity.id
_entity.type
_entity.pdbx_description
1 polymer ?
#
loop_
_entity_poly.entity_id
_entity_poly.type
_entity_poly.pdbx_seq_one_letter_code
_entity_poly.pdbx_strand_id
1 'polypeptide(L)'
;MHRSDLVHQLEAMQPDHICLFPRLRNAPQITIQCFLRGGARHWKVEQGTNTAPVPYVSSDVQHVVDYLLQLRPLENFTSSLTLIREETTFETLL
;
A
#
# COMPACT_ATOMS: atom_id res chain seq x y z
N MET A 1 -2.05 7.02 -15.60
CA MET A 1 -2.23 7.46 -14.21
C MET A 1 -1.17 8.51 -13.91
N HIS A 2 -1.55 9.61 -13.26
CA HIS A 2 -0.68 10.69 -12.83
C HIS A 2 -0.21 10.47 -11.39
N ARG A 3 0.87 11.16 -10.98
CA ARG A 3 1.35 11.13 -9.58
C ARG A 3 0.25 11.55 -8.60
N SER A 4 -0.54 12.56 -8.95
CA SER A 4 -1.69 13.03 -8.18
C SER A 4 -2.71 11.93 -7.91
N ASP A 5 -2.89 11.00 -8.85
CA ASP A 5 -3.85 9.91 -8.69
C ASP A 5 -3.39 8.93 -7.61
N LEU A 6 -2.08 8.62 -7.53
CA LEU A 6 -1.52 7.82 -6.44
C LEU A 6 -1.69 8.51 -5.09
N VAL A 7 -1.43 9.81 -5.03
CA VAL A 7 -1.60 10.59 -3.80
C VAL A 7 -3.05 10.50 -3.33
N HIS A 8 -4.01 10.85 -4.19
CA HIS A 8 -5.43 10.78 -3.87
C HIS A 8 -5.87 9.37 -3.47
N GLN A 9 -5.36 8.35 -4.16
CA GLN A 9 -5.67 6.96 -3.86
C GLN A 9 -5.17 6.55 -2.47
N LEU A 10 -3.94 6.93 -2.09
CA LEU A 10 -3.38 6.64 -0.76
C LEU A 10 -4.07 7.44 0.33
N GLU A 11 -4.40 8.71 0.09
CA GLU A 11 -5.13 9.57 1.05
C GLU A 11 -6.55 9.06 1.31
N ALA A 12 -7.19 8.49 0.28
CA ALA A 12 -8.51 7.88 0.39
C ALA A 12 -8.50 6.51 1.11
N MET A 13 -7.33 5.89 1.32
CA MET A 13 -7.25 4.65 2.10
C MET A 13 -7.67 4.91 3.55
N GLN A 14 -8.61 4.11 4.02
CA GLN A 14 -8.95 3.99 5.44
C GLN A 14 -7.99 3.01 6.11
N PRO A 15 -7.87 3.04 7.44
CA PRO A 15 -7.25 1.94 8.18
C PRO A 15 -7.80 0.59 7.70
N ASP A 16 -6.93 -0.42 7.63
CA ASP A 16 -7.24 -1.79 7.21
C ASP A 16 -7.53 -1.98 5.71
N HIS A 17 -7.53 -0.90 4.94
CA HIS A 17 -7.46 -1.00 3.49
C HIS A 17 -6.11 -1.55 3.05
N ILE A 18 -6.17 -2.45 2.09
CA ILE A 18 -5.02 -2.98 1.37
C ILE A 18 -5.18 -2.60 -0.10
N CYS A 19 -4.17 -1.94 -0.66
CA CYS A 19 -4.08 -1.66 -2.08
C CYS A 19 -3.00 -2.56 -2.70
N LEU A 20 -3.39 -3.35 -3.70
CA LEU A 20 -2.52 -4.27 -4.41
C LEU A 20 -2.30 -3.81 -5.84
N PHE A 21 -1.05 -3.61 -6.22
CA PHE A 21 -0.64 -3.49 -7.61
C PHE A 21 -0.08 -4.83 -8.09
N PRO A 22 -0.74 -5.49 -9.05
CA PRO A 22 -0.36 -6.83 -9.49
C PRO A 22 1.02 -6.83 -10.13
N ARG A 23 1.67 -7.99 -10.12
CA ARG A 23 2.95 -8.20 -10.80
C ARG A 23 2.82 -7.92 -12.29
N LEU A 24 3.81 -7.25 -12.87
CA LEU A 24 3.96 -7.09 -14.31
C LEU A 24 5.24 -7.78 -14.78
N ARG A 25 5.39 -7.96 -16.11
CA ARG A 25 6.53 -8.68 -16.71
C ARG A 25 7.89 -8.20 -16.19
N ASN A 26 8.05 -6.88 -16.00
CA ASN A 26 9.30 -6.24 -15.58
C ASN A 26 9.17 -5.44 -14.27
N ALA A 27 8.10 -5.64 -13.50
CA ALA A 27 7.89 -4.90 -12.25
C ALA A 27 7.33 -5.81 -11.14
N PRO A 28 7.80 -5.66 -9.89
CA PRO A 28 7.37 -6.51 -8.78
C PRO A 28 5.92 -6.24 -8.43
N GLN A 29 5.20 -7.22 -7.88
CA GLN A 29 3.94 -6.95 -7.17
C GLN A 29 4.21 -6.01 -6.01
N ILE A 30 3.30 -5.05 -5.78
CA ILE A 30 3.40 -4.12 -4.66
C ILE A 30 2.11 -4.21 -3.85
N THR A 31 2.23 -4.47 -2.55
CA THR A 31 1.13 -4.44 -1.59
C THR A 31 1.31 -3.23 -0.69
N ILE A 32 0.26 -2.45 -0.50
CA ILE A 32 0.23 -1.29 0.38
C ILE A 32 -0.85 -1.51 1.42
N GLN A 33 -0.48 -1.55 2.69
CA GLN A 33 -1.43 -1.64 3.79
C GLN A 33 -1.51 -0.29 4.51
N CYS A 34 -2.72 0.23 4.71
CA CYS A 34 -2.96 1.37 5.57
C CYS A 34 -3.33 0.88 6.98
N PHE A 35 -2.73 1.47 8.01
CA PHE A 35 -2.99 1.13 9.40
C PHE A 35 -2.78 2.33 10.32
N LEU A 36 -3.32 2.27 11.53
CA LEU A 36 -3.10 3.28 12.56
C LEU A 36 -1.95 2.89 13.49
N ARG A 37 -1.08 3.86 13.80
CA ARG A 37 -0.05 3.72 14.83
C ARG A 37 0.06 5.05 15.57
N GLY A 38 -0.16 5.02 16.89
CA GLY A 38 -0.11 6.24 17.71
C GLY A 38 -1.11 7.31 17.30
N GLY A 39 -2.29 6.93 16.79
CA GLY A 39 -3.33 7.86 16.33
C GLY A 39 -3.09 8.45 14.93
N ALA A 40 -1.97 8.16 14.28
CA ALA A 40 -1.68 8.61 12.92
C ALA A 40 -1.76 7.46 11.91
N ARG A 41 -2.23 7.76 10.69
CA ARG A 41 -2.24 6.82 9.56
C ARG A 41 -0.83 6.60 9.05
N HIS A 42 -0.53 5.35 8.74
CA HIS A 42 0.73 4.90 8.17
C HIS A 42 0.44 3.96 7.00
N TRP A 43 1.32 4.01 6.00
CA TRP A 43 1.29 3.11 4.85
C TRP A 43 2.52 2.23 4.88
N LYS A 44 2.29 0.92 4.91
CA LYS A 44 3.32 -0.11 4.80
C LYS A 44 3.36 -0.62 3.37
N VAL A 45 4.52 -0.56 2.73
CA VAL A 45 4.74 -1.03 1.36
C VAL A 45 5.59 -2.29 1.36
N GLU A 46 5.04 -3.36 0.78
CA GLU A 46 5.67 -4.67 0.64
C GLU A 46 5.82 -5.04 -0.84
N GLN A 47 6.96 -5.65 -1.19
CA GLN A 47 7.21 -6.19 -2.52
C GLN A 47 7.00 -7.71 -2.51
N GLY A 48 6.25 -8.23 -3.48
CA GLY A 48 5.92 -9.67 -3.59
C GLY A 48 7.08 -10.56 -4.07
N THR A 49 8.34 -10.24 -3.74
CA THR A 49 9.52 -11.03 -4.12
C THR A 49 10.01 -11.87 -2.94
N ASN A 50 10.44 -13.12 -3.19
CA ASN A 50 10.85 -14.11 -2.17
C ASN A 50 12.07 -13.72 -1.29
N THR A 51 12.72 -12.60 -1.56
CA THR A 51 13.88 -12.07 -0.80
C THR A 51 13.59 -10.66 -0.29
N ALA A 52 12.38 -10.42 0.23
CA ALA A 52 11.94 -9.07 0.56
C ALA A 52 12.84 -8.42 1.64
N PRO A 53 13.38 -7.21 1.40
CA PRO A 53 13.92 -6.37 2.46
C PRO A 53 12.82 -6.00 3.47
N VAL A 54 13.24 -5.45 4.62
CA VAL A 54 12.34 -4.89 5.64
C VAL A 54 11.28 -4.00 4.95
N PRO A 55 9.99 -4.16 5.25
CA PRO A 55 8.94 -3.38 4.61
C PRO A 55 9.14 -1.89 4.85
N TYR A 56 8.92 -1.08 3.82
CA TYR A 56 8.98 0.37 3.93
C TYR A 56 7.72 0.88 4.62
N VAL A 57 7.86 1.80 5.57
CA VAL A 57 6.73 2.36 6.32
C VAL A 57 6.92 3.87 6.43
N SER A 58 5.85 4.62 6.15
CA SER A 58 5.82 6.08 6.33
C SER A 58 4.42 6.55 6.71
N SER A 59 4.33 7.65 7.46
CA SER A 59 3.11 8.42 7.71
C SER A 59 2.93 9.60 6.75
N ASP A 60 3.93 9.86 5.89
CA ASP A 60 3.87 10.88 4.84
C ASP A 60 3.57 10.24 3.49
N VAL A 61 2.41 10.57 2.91
CA VAL A 61 1.94 10.07 1.61
C VAL A 61 2.91 10.42 0.49
N GLN A 62 3.55 11.59 0.49
CA GLN A 62 4.47 11.98 -0.58
C GLN A 62 5.69 11.08 -0.59
N HIS A 63 6.25 10.77 0.58
CA HIS A 63 7.36 9.82 0.70
C HIS A 63 6.96 8.40 0.29
N VAL A 64 5.72 7.97 0.56
CA VAL A 64 5.20 6.69 0.06
C VAL A 64 5.16 6.69 -1.46
N VAL A 65 4.63 7.75 -2.08
CA VAL A 65 4.58 7.86 -3.55
C VAL A 65 5.98 7.89 -4.15
N ASP A 66 6.92 8.65 -3.59
CA ASP A 66 8.31 8.67 -4.05
C ASP A 66 8.95 7.29 -4.00
N TYR A 67 8.74 6.56 -2.90
CA TYR A 67 9.22 5.19 -2.77
C TYR A 67 8.58 4.27 -3.81
N LEU A 68 7.26 4.34 -4.03
CA LEU A 68 6.56 3.55 -5.06
C LEU A 68 7.15 3.79 -6.46
N LEU A 69 7.48 5.04 -6.79
CA LEU A 69 8.06 5.40 -8.08
C LEU A 69 9.51 4.94 -8.27
N GLN A 70 10.24 4.69 -7.18
CA GLN A 70 11.55 4.00 -7.24
C GLN A 70 11.39 2.51 -7.58
N LEU A 71 10.29 1.88 -7.15
CA LEU A 71 10.03 0.46 -7.38
C LEU A 71 9.48 0.17 -8.77
N ARG A 72 8.71 1.11 -9.31
CA ARG A 72 7.96 0.93 -10.55
C ARG A 72 7.71 2.29 -11.22
N PRO A 73 7.88 2.41 -12.55
CA PRO A 73 7.50 3.61 -13.29
C PRO A 73 6.01 3.94 -13.15
N LEU A 74 5.68 5.23 -13.21
CA LEU A 74 4.31 5.73 -13.02
C LEU A 74 3.32 5.10 -14.01
N GLU A 75 3.71 4.89 -15.27
CA GLU A 75 2.85 4.29 -16.30
C GLU A 75 2.43 2.84 -16.00
N ASN A 76 3.09 2.17 -15.05
CA ASN A 76 2.85 0.77 -14.72
C ASN A 76 1.90 0.58 -13.51
N PHE A 77 1.34 1.67 -13.00
CA PHE A 77 0.30 1.65 -11.97
C PHE A 77 -1.06 1.92 -12.64
N THR A 78 -1.60 0.92 -13.32
CA THR A 78 -2.82 1.07 -14.15
C THR A 78 -4.02 0.31 -13.61
N SER A 79 -3.81 -0.60 -12.65
CA SER A 79 -4.88 -1.45 -12.10
C SER A 79 -4.56 -1.82 -10.66
N SER A 80 -4.92 -0.95 -9.72
CA SER A 80 -4.92 -1.30 -8.30
C SER A 80 -6.17 -2.11 -7.95
N LEU A 81 -5.98 -3.14 -7.14
CA LEU A 81 -7.07 -3.82 -6.45
C LEU A 81 -7.10 -3.31 -5.01
N THR A 82 -8.20 -2.68 -4.61
CA THR A 82 -8.44 -2.33 -3.22
C THR A 82 -9.18 -3.48 -2.56
N LEU A 83 -8.55 -4.08 -1.56
CA LEU A 83 -9.11 -5.10 -0.69
C LEU A 83 -9.40 -4.45 0.67
N ILE A 84 -10.59 -4.67 1.19
CA ILE A 84 -10.93 -4.28 2.56
C ILE A 84 -10.72 -5.53 3.41
N ARG A 85 -9.80 -5.47 4.37
CA ARG A 85 -9.67 -6.56 5.34
C ARG A 85 -10.83 -6.40 6.31
N GLU A 86 -11.82 -7.29 6.24
CA GLU A 86 -12.83 -7.38 7.30
C GLU A 86 -12.09 -7.67 8.61
N GLU A 87 -12.21 -6.77 9.59
CA GLU A 87 -11.89 -7.09 10.96
C GLU A 87 -12.82 -8.23 11.36
N THR A 88 -12.32 -9.46 11.38
CA THR A 88 -12.91 -10.48 12.24
C THR A 88 -12.61 -10.00 13.66
N THR A 89 -13.50 -9.18 14.22
CA THR A 89 -13.66 -9.10 15.66
C THR A 89 -13.98 -10.51 16.11
N PHE A 90 -12.95 -11.28 16.45
CA PHE A 90 -13.11 -12.33 17.43
C PHE A 90 -13.47 -11.59 18.71
N GLU A 91 -14.78 -11.48 18.96
CA GLU A 91 -15.26 -11.31 20.32
C GLU A 91 -14.57 -12.39 21.12
N THR A 92 -13.65 -11.97 21.98
CA THR A 92 -13.13 -12.79 23.06
C THR A 92 -14.33 -13.20 23.90
N LEU A 93 -14.95 -14.33 23.56
CA LEU A 93 -15.88 -15.01 24.43
C LEU A 93 -15.09 -15.37 25.69
N LEU A 94 -15.48 -14.71 26.78
CA LEU A 94 -15.07 -14.94 28.16
C LEU A 94 -15.14 -16.43 28.54
#